data_AF-Q7RLG4-F1
#
_entry.id   AF-Q7RLG4-F1
#
_cell.length_a   1.000
_cell.length_b   1.000
_cell.length_c   1.000
_cell.angle_alpha   90.00
_cell.angle_beta   90.00
_cell.angle_gamma   90.00
#
_symmetry.space_group_name_H-M   'P 1'
#
loop_
_entity.id
_entity.type
_entity.pdbx_description
1 polymer ?
#
loop_
_entity_poly.entity_id
_entity_poly.type
_entity_poly.pdbx_seq_one_letter_code
_entity_poly.pdbx_strand_id
1 'polypeptide(L)'
;MIMKKGLESYISRGNSKFVENLLKKYGTLNNKNSTIKYRNYYNSLNNVSKKNSLVLYDKWRIIGYNGNRYFSNINVRKYSSSSNPSNGEFFEDEMKKFDERMNKEKSKHKKVLFFIFSSIVGLYMYFESYNPEFFMYDVFLDLCLKYVDSEVCHDLFLLLGKYGLLPYDTSNDSVYATSDIKNLNFINPFGVAAGFDKNGICIDSILKLGFSFIEIGTITPKPQKGNDKPRIFRDVENKSIINACGFNNIGCDKVTENLISFRKKQEEDKLLSKHIVGVSIGKNKYTENIVDDLKYSIYKIARYADYIAINVSSPNTPGLRDNQESNKLKNIILFVKQEINKIEESGHNGENFWMNTTKKKPLVFVKLAPDLENSEKKKIAQVLLDTGIDGMIISNTTINKMDIKSFEDKKGGVSGKKLKDLSTNLISDMYIYTNKQIPIIASGGILTGADALEKIEAGASVCQLYSCLVFNGVKSAIQIKREFNNALYQKGYYNLREAIGKKHNNAKSLKV
;
A
#
# COMPACT_ATOMS: atom_id res chain seq x y z
N MET A 1 4.10 -16.45 -25.68
CA MET A 1 2.92 -15.98 -26.44
C MET A 1 2.10 -14.92 -25.69
N ILE A 2 2.09 -14.89 -24.35
CA ILE A 2 1.34 -13.90 -23.53
C ILE A 2 2.07 -12.53 -23.41
N MET A 3 3.41 -12.51 -23.40
CA MET A 3 4.20 -11.26 -23.39
C MET A 3 4.02 -10.37 -24.63
N LYS A 4 3.67 -10.95 -25.78
CA LYS A 4 3.54 -10.20 -27.04
C LYS A 4 2.25 -9.37 -27.09
N LYS A 5 1.15 -9.89 -26.53
CA LYS A 5 -0.15 -9.20 -26.45
C LYS A 5 -0.16 -8.05 -25.42
N GLY A 6 0.65 -8.15 -24.36
CA GLY A 6 0.82 -7.07 -23.37
C GLY A 6 1.56 -5.85 -23.92
N LEU A 7 2.62 -6.09 -24.71
CA LEU A 7 3.37 -5.00 -25.36
C LEU A 7 2.55 -4.29 -26.45
N GLU A 8 1.80 -5.03 -27.26
CA GLU A 8 0.93 -4.46 -28.30
C GLU A 8 -0.20 -3.61 -27.71
N SER A 9 -0.75 -3.98 -26.55
CA SER A 9 -1.72 -3.16 -25.82
C SER A 9 -1.13 -1.89 -25.22
N TYR A 10 0.14 -1.91 -24.79
CA TYR A 10 0.81 -0.76 -24.16
C TYR A 10 1.23 0.30 -25.19
N ILE A 11 1.66 -0.16 -26.38
CA ILE A 11 2.01 0.72 -27.51
C ILE A 11 0.76 1.42 -28.07
N SER A 12 -0.42 0.78 -28.02
CA SER A 12 -1.68 1.38 -28.49
C SER A 12 -2.21 2.54 -27.63
N ARG A 13 -1.69 2.75 -26.41
CA ARG A 13 -2.26 3.69 -25.42
C ARG A 13 -1.33 4.82 -24.97
N GLY A 14 -0.13 4.97 -25.54
CA GLY A 14 0.88 5.92 -25.07
C GLY A 14 1.36 6.94 -26.11
N ASN A 15 0.78 8.15 -26.05
CA ASN A 15 1.38 9.44 -26.43
C ASN A 15 1.55 9.82 -27.92
N SER A 16 0.44 10.17 -28.58
CA SER A 16 0.49 11.06 -29.77
C SER A 16 0.70 12.55 -29.41
N LYS A 17 0.43 12.97 -28.16
CA LYS A 17 0.51 14.39 -27.74
C LYS A 17 1.92 14.92 -27.47
N PHE A 18 2.86 14.06 -27.08
CA PHE A 18 4.26 14.48 -26.86
C PHE A 18 4.97 14.77 -28.20
N VAL A 19 4.66 14.00 -29.22
CA VAL A 19 5.16 14.18 -30.59
C VAL A 19 4.50 15.40 -31.27
N GLU A 20 3.21 15.63 -31.04
CA GLU A 20 2.51 16.84 -31.53
C GLU A 20 3.08 18.15 -30.96
N ASN A 21 3.44 18.18 -29.68
CA ASN A 21 4.00 19.38 -29.05
C ASN A 21 5.45 19.66 -29.48
N LEU A 22 6.22 18.62 -29.84
CA LEU A 22 7.55 18.77 -30.42
C LEU A 22 7.50 19.33 -31.85
N LEU A 23 6.51 18.91 -32.65
CA LEU A 23 6.32 19.40 -34.01
C LEU A 23 5.82 20.86 -34.06
N LYS A 24 5.01 21.29 -33.07
CA LYS A 24 4.60 22.70 -32.93
C LYS A 24 5.74 23.63 -32.49
N LYS A 25 6.73 23.14 -31.72
CA LYS A 25 7.80 23.97 -31.16
C LYS A 25 8.93 24.26 -32.16
N TYR A 26 9.06 23.46 -33.23
CA TYR A 26 10.16 23.57 -34.20
C TYR A 26 9.70 23.75 -35.67
N GLY A 27 8.40 23.93 -35.91
CA GLY A 27 7.82 24.05 -37.25
C GLY A 27 7.57 25.50 -37.71
N THR A 28 8.62 26.24 -38.07
CA THR A 28 8.50 27.35 -39.02
C THR A 28 9.71 27.37 -39.94
N LEU A 29 9.59 26.74 -41.11
CA LEU A 29 10.41 27.05 -42.27
C LEU A 29 9.49 27.12 -43.48
N ASN A 30 9.29 28.35 -43.93
CA ASN A 30 8.57 28.69 -45.14
C ASN A 30 9.45 28.43 -46.37
N ASN A 31 8.77 28.06 -47.45
CA ASN A 31 9.15 28.13 -48.87
C ASN A 31 9.95 26.99 -49.53
N LYS A 32 9.15 26.23 -50.29
CA LYS A 32 9.24 25.93 -51.74
C LYS A 32 10.35 24.98 -52.21
N ASN A 33 9.87 23.92 -52.87
CA ASN A 33 10.55 22.91 -53.67
C ASN A 33 11.18 21.74 -52.90
N SER A 34 10.38 20.72 -52.60
CA SER A 34 10.77 19.31 -52.79
C SER A 34 9.65 18.35 -52.36
N THR A 35 8.85 17.92 -53.32
CA THR A 35 7.99 16.75 -53.21
C THR A 35 8.88 15.50 -53.26
N ILE A 36 9.37 15.01 -52.12
CA ILE A 36 10.04 13.70 -52.06
C ILE A 36 9.03 12.65 -51.62
N LYS A 37 8.62 11.85 -52.60
CA LYS A 37 7.87 10.61 -52.48
C LYS A 37 8.63 9.62 -51.57
N TYR A 38 8.06 9.30 -50.41
CA TYR A 38 8.38 8.07 -49.68
C TYR A 38 7.79 6.86 -50.43
N ARG A 39 8.43 6.48 -51.54
CA ARG A 39 8.14 5.25 -52.28
C ARG A 39 9.34 4.98 -53.19
N ASN A 40 10.40 4.36 -52.66
CA ASN A 40 11.43 3.59 -53.40
C ASN A 40 12.68 3.30 -52.53
N TYR A 41 12.54 2.56 -51.43
CA TYR A 41 13.70 1.96 -50.75
C TYR A 41 13.81 0.43 -50.93
N TYR A 42 12.94 -0.14 -51.79
CA TYR A 42 12.91 -1.59 -52.05
C TYR A 42 13.31 -1.99 -53.48
N ASN A 43 13.68 -1.05 -54.36
CA ASN A 43 13.96 -1.34 -55.78
C ASN A 43 15.35 -0.93 -56.29
N SER A 44 16.29 -0.48 -55.44
CA SER A 44 17.66 -0.17 -55.88
C SER A 44 18.67 -1.32 -55.69
N LEU A 45 18.23 -2.47 -55.20
CA LEU A 45 19.11 -3.64 -54.99
C LEU A 45 19.15 -4.64 -56.16
N ASN A 46 18.39 -4.42 -57.23
CA ASN A 46 18.31 -5.36 -58.35
C ASN A 46 19.02 -4.94 -59.65
N ASN A 47 19.82 -3.86 -59.65
CA ASN A 47 20.52 -3.39 -60.86
C ASN A 47 22.02 -3.12 -60.67
N VAL A 48 22.70 -3.88 -59.81
CA VAL A 48 24.16 -3.97 -59.87
C VAL A 48 24.52 -5.25 -60.60
N SER A 49 24.90 -5.08 -61.86
CA SER A 49 25.44 -6.14 -62.71
C SER A 49 26.52 -6.92 -61.99
N LYS A 50 26.45 -8.26 -62.07
CA LYS A 50 27.56 -9.18 -61.81
C LYS A 50 28.81 -8.75 -62.61
N LYS A 51 29.67 -7.92 -62.03
CA LYS A 51 31.09 -7.79 -62.38
C LYS A 51 31.81 -6.91 -61.35
N ASN A 52 32.65 -7.56 -60.55
CA ASN A 52 33.82 -7.04 -59.86
C ASN A 52 33.68 -5.68 -59.14
N SER A 53 33.24 -5.71 -57.89
CA SER A 53 33.67 -4.74 -56.86
C SER A 53 33.32 -5.26 -55.47
N LEU A 54 34.29 -5.89 -54.82
CA LEU A 54 34.26 -6.17 -53.37
C LEU A 54 34.71 -4.89 -52.65
N VAL A 55 33.79 -4.22 -51.96
CA VAL A 55 34.12 -3.12 -51.05
C VAL A 55 34.16 -3.68 -49.63
N LEU A 56 35.38 -3.90 -49.12
CA LEU A 56 35.65 -4.23 -47.72
C LEU A 56 35.57 -2.94 -46.90
N TYR A 57 34.59 -2.86 -46.00
CA TYR A 57 34.52 -1.79 -45.00
C TYR A 57 35.35 -2.19 -43.78
N ASP A 58 36.52 -1.56 -43.64
CA ASP A 58 37.26 -1.56 -42.39
C ASP A 58 37.34 -0.14 -41.82
N LYS A 59 37.24 -0.08 -40.49
CA LYS A 59 37.30 1.05 -39.56
C LYS A 59 37.59 2.49 -40.08
N TRP A 60 36.64 3.37 -39.73
CA TRP A 60 36.79 4.78 -39.28
C TRP A 60 36.98 5.92 -40.30
N ARG A 61 36.29 7.04 -39.96
CA ARG A 61 36.44 8.45 -40.36
C ARG A 61 35.99 8.87 -41.77
N ILE A 62 34.79 9.46 -41.82
CA ILE A 62 34.47 10.49 -42.81
C ILE A 62 35.10 11.80 -42.32
N ILE A 63 36.26 12.14 -42.86
CA ILE A 63 36.75 13.52 -42.89
C ILE A 63 36.60 13.97 -44.33
N GLY A 64 35.64 14.86 -44.59
CA GLY A 64 35.59 15.59 -45.85
C GLY A 64 36.73 16.58 -45.88
N TYR A 65 37.58 16.53 -46.91
CA TYR A 65 38.63 17.51 -47.12
C TYR A 65 38.44 18.19 -48.47
N ASN A 66 38.40 19.52 -48.44
CA ASN A 66 38.54 20.37 -49.60
C ASN A 66 39.87 21.13 -49.42
N GLY A 67 40.78 21.02 -50.39
CA GLY A 67 41.92 21.93 -50.55
C GLY A 67 43.28 21.47 -50.01
N ASN A 68 44.14 21.10 -50.97
CA ASN A 68 45.60 21.26 -51.02
C ASN A 68 46.53 20.64 -49.95
N ARG A 69 47.44 19.80 -50.51
CA ARG A 69 48.75 19.33 -50.02
C ARG A 69 48.73 18.52 -48.72
N TYR A 70 48.99 17.22 -48.83
CA TYR A 70 50.07 16.50 -48.12
C TYR A 70 50.19 15.10 -48.75
N PHE A 71 51.37 14.78 -49.28
CA PHE A 71 51.76 13.43 -49.68
C PHE A 71 51.93 12.58 -48.41
N SER A 72 51.30 11.40 -48.35
CA SER A 72 51.78 10.28 -47.55
C SER A 72 51.70 9.00 -48.37
N ASN A 73 52.87 8.37 -48.53
CA ASN A 73 53.10 7.19 -49.36
C ASN A 73 52.23 6.02 -48.89
N ILE A 74 51.20 5.68 -49.66
CA ILE A 74 50.59 4.35 -49.64
C ILE A 74 51.19 3.58 -50.81
N ASN A 75 52.13 2.68 -50.50
CA ASN A 75 52.63 1.69 -51.45
C ASN A 75 51.50 0.71 -51.80
N VAL A 76 50.74 1.02 -52.85
CA VAL A 76 49.82 0.08 -53.47
C VAL A 76 50.65 -0.90 -54.29
N ARG A 77 50.96 -2.09 -53.73
CA ARG A 77 51.46 -3.21 -54.53
C ARG A 77 50.36 -3.65 -55.49
N LYS A 78 50.50 -3.29 -56.77
CA LYS A 78 49.72 -3.90 -57.87
C LYS A 78 50.13 -5.37 -57.97
N TYR A 79 49.24 -6.28 -57.56
CA TYR A 79 49.37 -7.69 -57.94
C TYR A 79 48.79 -7.87 -59.34
N SER A 80 49.68 -8.06 -60.31
CA SER A 80 49.33 -8.49 -61.67
C SER A 80 48.84 -9.94 -61.63
N SER A 81 47.81 -10.22 -62.41
CA SER A 81 47.22 -11.54 -62.63
C SER A 81 48.25 -12.55 -63.16
N SER A 82 48.72 -13.45 -62.31
CA SER A 82 49.20 -14.77 -62.71
C SER A 82 48.32 -15.84 -62.08
N SER A 83 47.81 -16.72 -62.93
CA SER A 83 47.01 -17.89 -62.55
C SER A 83 47.90 -18.91 -61.84
N ASN A 84 47.98 -18.80 -60.52
CA ASN A 84 48.58 -19.79 -59.64
C ASN A 84 47.46 -20.49 -58.84
N PRO A 85 47.37 -21.84 -58.82
CA PRO A 85 46.33 -22.57 -58.07
C PRO A 85 46.34 -22.25 -56.57
N SER A 86 47.50 -21.82 -56.06
CA SER A 86 47.71 -21.41 -54.66
C SER A 86 47.01 -20.11 -54.26
N ASN A 87 46.53 -19.30 -55.21
CA ASN A 87 45.89 -18.02 -54.90
C ASN A 87 44.39 -18.16 -54.58
N GLY A 88 43.73 -19.22 -55.06
CA GLY A 88 42.32 -19.51 -54.76
C GLY A 88 42.13 -20.02 -53.33
N GLU A 89 42.96 -20.99 -52.92
CA GLU A 89 42.97 -21.49 -51.54
C GLU A 89 43.35 -20.40 -50.54
N PHE A 90 44.32 -19.54 -50.87
CA PHE A 90 44.69 -18.40 -50.03
C PHE A 90 43.53 -17.40 -49.83
N PHE A 91 42.78 -17.10 -50.90
CA PHE A 91 41.62 -16.20 -50.82
C PHE A 91 40.46 -16.81 -50.03
N GLU A 92 40.19 -18.12 -50.18
CA GLU A 92 39.17 -18.81 -49.38
C GLU A 92 39.53 -18.84 -47.89
N ASP A 93 40.82 -19.06 -47.57
CA ASP A 93 41.31 -19.05 -46.20
C ASP A 93 41.24 -17.64 -45.56
N GLU A 94 41.52 -16.58 -46.33
CA GLU A 94 41.33 -15.20 -45.88
C GLU A 94 39.85 -14.87 -45.67
N MET A 95 38.96 -15.31 -46.56
CA MET A 95 37.51 -15.12 -46.40
C MET A 95 36.97 -15.85 -45.16
N LYS A 96 37.41 -17.09 -44.90
CA LYS A 96 37.06 -17.82 -43.67
C LYS A 96 37.56 -17.09 -42.42
N LYS A 97 38.81 -16.62 -42.42
CA LYS A 97 39.37 -15.83 -41.31
C LYS A 97 38.62 -14.51 -41.11
N PHE A 98 38.17 -13.87 -42.18
CA PHE A 98 37.35 -12.67 -42.12
C PHE A 98 35.96 -12.96 -41.54
N ASP A 99 35.29 -14.01 -41.99
CA ASP A 99 33.98 -14.42 -41.46
C ASP A 99 34.05 -14.85 -39.98
N GLU A 100 35.11 -15.55 -39.57
CA GLU A 100 35.37 -15.86 -38.17
C GLU A 100 35.58 -14.60 -37.33
N ARG A 101 36.36 -13.63 -37.84
CA ARG A 101 36.56 -12.33 -37.16
C ARG A 101 35.24 -11.57 -37.06
N MET A 102 34.45 -11.51 -38.13
CA MET A 102 33.14 -10.86 -38.15
C MET A 102 32.15 -11.53 -37.21
N ASN A 103 32.14 -12.86 -37.13
CA ASN A 103 31.30 -13.60 -36.19
C ASN A 103 31.75 -13.41 -34.74
N LYS A 104 33.06 -13.32 -34.49
CA LYS A 104 33.62 -13.01 -33.17
C LYS A 104 33.27 -11.59 -32.73
N GLU A 105 33.37 -10.60 -33.61
CA GLU A 105 32.96 -9.21 -33.34
C GLU A 105 31.43 -9.10 -33.16
N LYS A 106 30.61 -9.74 -34.00
CA LYS A 106 29.15 -9.82 -33.79
C LYS A 106 28.79 -10.49 -32.45
N SER A 107 29.51 -11.54 -32.07
CA SER A 107 29.33 -12.23 -30.77
C SER A 107 29.71 -11.32 -29.60
N LYS A 108 30.83 -10.58 -29.70
CA LYS A 108 31.18 -9.54 -28.72
C LYS A 108 30.12 -8.46 -28.63
N HIS A 109 29.62 -7.95 -29.76
CA HIS A 109 28.55 -6.94 -29.78
C HIS A 109 27.27 -7.47 -29.14
N LYS A 110 26.87 -8.73 -29.40
CA LYS A 110 25.74 -9.36 -28.71
C LYS A 110 25.94 -9.44 -27.20
N LYS A 111 27.15 -9.83 -26.74
CA LYS A 111 27.48 -9.86 -25.30
C LYS A 111 27.43 -8.48 -24.66
N VAL A 112 27.97 -7.46 -25.33
CA VAL A 112 27.92 -6.07 -24.88
C VAL A 112 26.48 -5.55 -24.83
N LEU A 113 25.68 -5.78 -25.87
CA LEU A 113 24.26 -5.41 -25.90
C LEU A 113 23.47 -6.11 -24.79
N PHE A 114 23.72 -7.39 -24.54
CA PHE A 114 23.09 -8.13 -23.45
C PHE A 114 23.48 -7.56 -22.08
N PHE A 115 24.74 -7.20 -21.88
CA PHE A 115 25.21 -6.55 -20.65
C PHE A 115 24.55 -5.18 -20.44
N ILE A 116 24.50 -4.34 -21.48
CA ILE A 116 23.84 -3.02 -21.44
C ILE A 116 22.36 -3.19 -21.12
N PHE A 117 21.66 -4.08 -21.84
CA PHE A 117 20.25 -4.37 -21.60
C PHE A 117 20.00 -4.86 -20.17
N SER A 118 20.79 -5.82 -19.68
CA SER A 118 20.66 -6.35 -18.32
C SER A 118 20.93 -5.28 -17.26
N SER A 119 21.88 -4.38 -17.51
CA SER A 119 22.17 -3.25 -16.61
C SER A 119 21.03 -2.25 -16.57
N ILE A 120 20.46 -1.89 -17.73
CA ILE A 120 19.29 -1.00 -17.81
C ILE A 120 18.09 -1.61 -17.11
N VAL A 121 17.80 -2.90 -17.36
CA VAL A 121 16.72 -3.62 -16.69
C VAL A 121 16.97 -3.70 -15.18
N GLY A 122 18.18 -4.02 -14.74
CA GLY A 122 18.52 -4.06 -13.31
C GLY A 122 18.34 -2.70 -12.63
N LEU A 123 18.76 -1.62 -13.29
CA LEU A 123 18.57 -0.26 -12.79
C LEU A 123 17.09 0.13 -12.73
N TYR A 124 16.32 -0.20 -13.77
CA TYR A 124 14.87 0.01 -13.77
C TYR A 124 14.18 -0.75 -12.64
N MET A 125 14.51 -2.04 -12.45
CA MET A 125 13.97 -2.85 -11.36
C MET A 125 14.33 -2.27 -9.99
N TYR A 126 15.55 -1.76 -9.82
CA TYR A 126 15.97 -1.11 -8.58
C TYR A 126 15.12 0.13 -8.27
N PHE A 127 14.94 1.04 -9.24
CA PHE A 127 14.13 2.25 -9.03
C PHE A 127 12.64 1.94 -8.81
N GLU A 128 12.08 1.03 -9.59
CA GLU A 128 10.67 0.63 -9.43
C GLU A 128 10.43 -0.19 -8.17
N SER A 129 11.43 -0.89 -7.63
CA SER A 129 11.25 -1.70 -6.42
C SER A 129 10.80 -0.90 -5.21
N TYR A 130 11.04 0.42 -5.17
CA TYR A 130 10.56 1.29 -4.10
C TYR A 130 9.09 1.70 -4.26
N ASN A 131 8.49 1.49 -5.42
CA ASN A 131 7.09 1.80 -5.70
C ASN A 131 6.19 0.66 -5.18
N PRO A 132 5.21 0.92 -4.30
CA PRO A 132 4.29 -0.10 -3.83
C PRO A 132 3.47 -0.79 -4.93
N GLU A 133 3.29 -0.16 -6.10
CA GLU A 133 2.61 -0.76 -7.27
C GLU A 133 3.51 -1.63 -8.16
N PHE A 134 4.77 -1.88 -7.76
CA PHE A 134 5.69 -2.71 -8.52
C PHE A 134 5.18 -4.16 -8.62
N PHE A 135 5.02 -4.64 -9.86
CA PHE A 135 4.32 -5.90 -10.17
C PHE A 135 4.91 -7.13 -9.48
N MET A 136 6.20 -7.13 -9.13
CA MET A 136 6.83 -8.27 -8.46
C MET A 136 6.21 -8.52 -7.07
N TYR A 137 5.78 -7.47 -6.36
CA TYR A 137 5.11 -7.64 -5.08
C TYR A 137 3.79 -8.39 -5.21
N ASP A 138 3.04 -8.17 -6.29
CA ASP A 138 1.83 -8.94 -6.59
C ASP A 138 2.15 -10.40 -6.91
N VAL A 139 3.22 -10.66 -7.68
CA VAL A 139 3.67 -12.02 -7.96
C VAL A 139 4.06 -12.76 -6.68
N PHE A 140 4.81 -12.11 -5.79
CA PHE A 140 5.15 -12.69 -4.48
C PHE A 140 3.92 -12.90 -3.61
N LEU A 141 3.00 -11.93 -3.60
CA LEU A 141 1.75 -12.04 -2.86
C LEU A 141 0.92 -13.22 -3.34
N ASP A 142 0.72 -13.40 -4.64
CA ASP A 142 -0.05 -14.50 -5.20
C ASP A 142 0.55 -15.87 -4.85
N LEU A 143 1.88 -15.98 -4.87
CA LEU A 143 2.59 -17.18 -4.42
C LEU A 143 2.37 -17.44 -2.92
N CYS A 144 2.53 -16.41 -2.08
CA CYS A 144 2.29 -16.50 -0.64
C CYS A 144 0.84 -16.88 -0.33
N LEU A 145 -0.13 -16.20 -0.97
CA LEU A 145 -1.56 -16.44 -0.83
C LEU A 145 -1.97 -17.85 -1.22
N LYS A 146 -1.26 -18.48 -2.15
CA LYS A 146 -1.55 -19.84 -2.61
C LYS A 146 -0.85 -20.93 -1.80
N TYR A 147 0.38 -20.70 -1.36
CA TYR A 147 1.26 -21.80 -0.89
C TYR A 147 1.75 -21.68 0.56
N VAL A 148 1.65 -20.52 1.20
CA VAL A 148 2.27 -20.28 2.52
C VAL A 148 1.20 -20.05 3.58
N ASP A 149 1.37 -20.57 4.80
CA ASP A 149 0.43 -20.33 5.91
C ASP A 149 0.16 -18.82 6.15
N SER A 150 -1.05 -18.48 6.61
CA SER A 150 -1.47 -17.07 6.76
C SER A 150 -0.69 -16.33 7.83
N GLU A 151 -0.41 -16.98 8.96
CA GLU A 151 0.34 -16.35 10.03
C GLU A 151 1.82 -16.24 9.65
N VAL A 152 2.37 -17.23 8.94
CA VAL A 152 3.74 -17.16 8.39
C VAL A 152 3.90 -16.04 7.36
N CYS A 153 2.94 -15.87 6.44
CA CYS A 153 2.96 -14.76 5.48
C CYS A 153 2.96 -13.39 6.19
N HIS A 154 2.13 -13.27 7.23
CA HIS A 154 2.02 -12.06 8.02
C HIS A 154 3.32 -11.77 8.77
N ASP A 155 3.89 -12.77 9.43
CA ASP A 155 5.18 -12.66 10.13
C ASP A 155 6.32 -12.26 9.17
N LEU A 156 6.33 -12.82 7.94
CA LEU A 156 7.28 -12.42 6.89
C LEU A 156 7.11 -10.96 6.47
N PHE A 157 5.87 -10.49 6.28
CA PHE A 157 5.61 -9.08 5.96
C PHE A 157 6.12 -8.16 7.07
N LEU A 158 5.82 -8.47 8.33
CA LEU A 158 6.29 -7.69 9.48
C LEU A 158 7.81 -7.71 9.60
N LEU A 159 8.46 -8.84 9.26
CA LEU A 159 9.91 -8.96 9.23
C LEU A 159 10.53 -8.04 8.17
N LEU A 160 9.99 -8.04 6.95
CA LEU A 160 10.43 -7.15 5.88
C LEU A 160 10.27 -5.67 6.29
N GLY A 161 9.14 -5.33 6.91
CA GLY A 161 8.90 -3.99 7.45
C GLY A 161 9.89 -3.62 8.56
N LYS A 162 10.17 -4.53 9.49
CA LYS A 162 11.12 -4.30 10.58
C LYS A 162 12.53 -3.95 10.06
N TYR A 163 12.93 -4.53 8.94
CA TYR A 163 14.22 -4.26 8.29
C TYR A 163 14.17 -3.14 7.25
N GLY A 164 13.04 -2.45 7.08
CA GLY A 164 12.89 -1.36 6.12
C GLY A 164 12.98 -1.80 4.65
N LEU A 165 12.59 -3.04 4.35
CA LEU A 165 12.64 -3.63 3.01
C LEU A 165 11.31 -3.52 2.25
N LEU A 166 10.30 -2.89 2.86
CA LEU A 166 9.03 -2.60 2.18
C LEU A 166 9.17 -1.35 1.30
N PRO A 167 8.39 -1.25 0.21
CA PRO A 167 8.35 -0.06 -0.62
C PRO A 167 7.72 1.11 0.14
N TYR A 168 7.75 2.31 -0.43
CA TYR A 168 7.17 3.50 0.19
C TYR A 168 6.47 4.41 -0.83
N ASP A 169 5.36 5.00 -0.40
CA ASP A 169 4.61 6.01 -1.12
C ASP A 169 5.10 7.41 -0.72
N THR A 170 5.66 8.13 -1.68
CA THR A 170 6.10 9.53 -1.53
C THR A 170 5.17 10.52 -2.23
N SER A 171 4.02 10.06 -2.72
CA SER A 171 3.03 10.96 -3.31
C SER A 171 2.44 11.90 -2.26
N ASN A 172 2.11 13.13 -2.69
CA ASN A 172 1.37 14.05 -1.84
C ASN A 172 -0.10 13.64 -1.82
N ASP A 173 -0.65 13.42 -0.63
CA ASP A 173 -2.07 13.14 -0.46
C ASP A 173 -2.94 14.32 -0.92
N SER A 174 -4.13 14.00 -1.46
CA SER A 174 -5.10 15.00 -1.85
C SER A 174 -5.63 15.74 -0.63
N VAL A 175 -5.49 17.07 -0.61
CA VAL A 175 -6.04 17.92 0.46
C VAL A 175 -7.56 17.78 0.62
N TYR A 176 -8.27 17.42 -0.45
CA TYR A 176 -9.72 17.21 -0.47
C TYR A 176 -10.16 15.90 0.22
N ALA A 177 -9.23 14.97 0.45
CA ALA A 177 -9.49 13.71 1.14
C ALA A 177 -9.00 13.71 2.59
N THR A 178 -8.50 14.84 3.10
CA THR A 178 -8.16 14.98 4.52
C THR A 178 -9.40 14.85 5.40
N SER A 179 -9.21 14.34 6.62
CA SER A 179 -10.28 14.18 7.61
C SER A 179 -9.74 14.45 9.01
N ASP A 180 -10.64 14.63 9.97
CA ASP A 180 -10.31 14.85 11.36
C ASP A 180 -11.30 14.16 12.30
N ILE A 181 -10.82 13.84 13.50
CA ILE A 181 -11.63 13.49 14.65
C ILE A 181 -11.11 14.31 15.83
N LYS A 182 -11.86 15.36 16.20
CA LYS A 182 -11.45 16.34 17.22
C LYS A 182 -10.08 16.95 16.88
N ASN A 183 -9.04 16.65 17.64
CA ASN A 183 -7.67 17.13 17.42
C ASN A 183 -6.79 16.16 16.62
N LEU A 184 -7.31 14.99 16.21
CA LEU A 184 -6.62 14.08 15.32
C LEU A 184 -6.81 14.53 13.88
N ASN A 185 -5.72 14.95 13.23
CA ASN A 185 -5.73 15.37 11.83
C ASN A 185 -5.13 14.27 10.96
N PHE A 186 -5.93 13.68 10.08
CA PHE A 186 -5.51 12.61 9.20
C PHE A 186 -5.17 13.17 7.81
N ILE A 187 -3.93 12.95 7.36
CA ILE A 187 -3.46 13.44 6.05
C ILE A 187 -4.17 12.81 4.85
N ASN A 188 -4.74 11.62 5.05
CA ASN A 188 -5.68 10.92 4.18
C ASN A 188 -6.59 10.05 5.05
N PRO A 189 -7.70 9.48 4.57
CA PRO A 189 -8.68 8.84 5.46
C PRO A 189 -8.39 7.36 5.74
N PHE A 190 -7.23 6.84 5.35
CA PHE A 190 -6.92 5.41 5.42
C PHE A 190 -5.84 5.10 6.44
N GLY A 191 -6.14 4.18 7.35
CA GLY A 191 -5.18 3.63 8.29
C GLY A 191 -5.21 2.11 8.33
N VAL A 192 -4.33 1.53 9.15
CA VAL A 192 -4.25 0.09 9.37
C VAL A 192 -4.91 -0.28 10.70
N ALA A 193 -5.77 -1.29 10.67
CA ALA A 193 -6.54 -1.74 11.84
C ALA A 193 -5.67 -2.49 12.87
N ALA A 194 -6.12 -2.50 14.14
CA ALA A 194 -5.52 -3.35 15.15
C ALA A 194 -5.55 -4.83 14.77
N GLY A 195 -4.57 -5.55 15.30
CA GLY A 195 -4.31 -6.95 15.03
C GLY A 195 -3.33 -7.17 13.89
N PHE A 196 -2.97 -6.14 13.13
CA PHE A 196 -1.99 -6.22 12.05
C PHE A 196 -0.56 -6.14 12.63
N ASP A 197 -0.10 -4.95 13.07
CA ASP A 197 1.15 -4.83 13.85
C ASP A 197 0.84 -4.83 15.35
N LYS A 198 0.63 -6.03 15.91
CA LYS A 198 0.25 -6.21 17.32
C LYS A 198 1.27 -5.65 18.29
N ASN A 199 2.54 -5.65 17.89
CA ASN A 199 3.67 -5.39 18.77
C ASN A 199 4.39 -4.07 18.47
N GLY A 200 3.95 -3.33 17.44
CA GLY A 200 4.57 -2.08 17.03
C GLY A 200 5.98 -2.24 16.47
N ILE A 201 6.28 -3.35 15.79
CA ILE A 201 7.65 -3.67 15.34
C ILE A 201 8.02 -3.08 13.97
N CYS A 202 7.04 -2.58 13.20
CA CYS A 202 7.24 -2.06 11.85
C CYS A 202 6.32 -0.88 11.51
N ILE A 203 5.96 -0.09 12.52
CA ILE A 203 5.08 1.09 12.42
C ILE A 203 5.52 2.02 11.28
N ASP A 204 6.81 2.37 11.24
CA ASP A 204 7.38 3.28 10.24
C ASP A 204 7.15 2.79 8.80
N SER A 205 7.45 1.52 8.54
CA SER A 205 7.36 0.93 7.20
C SER A 205 5.91 0.74 6.75
N ILE A 206 4.99 0.42 7.67
CA ILE A 206 3.56 0.35 7.33
C ILE A 206 3.02 1.73 6.97
N LEU A 207 3.29 2.75 7.78
CA LEU A 207 2.81 4.12 7.49
C LEU A 207 3.34 4.61 6.14
N LYS A 208 4.62 4.37 5.86
CA LYS A 208 5.28 4.73 4.60
C LYS A 208 4.70 4.04 3.36
N LEU A 209 3.87 3.01 3.48
CA LEU A 209 3.11 2.49 2.34
C LEU A 209 2.03 3.46 1.83
N GLY A 210 1.73 4.52 2.59
CA GLY A 210 0.80 5.58 2.22
C GLY A 210 -0.42 5.73 3.14
N PHE A 211 -0.41 5.07 4.31
CA PHE A 211 -1.47 5.17 5.32
C PHE A 211 -1.24 6.35 6.24
N SER A 212 -2.29 7.11 6.59
CA SER A 212 -2.15 8.25 7.52
C SER A 212 -2.06 7.85 8.99
N PHE A 213 -2.55 6.66 9.35
CA PHE A 213 -2.53 6.18 10.72
C PHE A 213 -2.45 4.65 10.85
N ILE A 214 -2.06 4.18 12.02
CA ILE A 214 -2.10 2.75 12.39
C ILE A 214 -2.58 2.59 13.83
N GLU A 215 -3.39 1.56 14.06
CA GLU A 215 -3.74 1.09 15.40
C GLU A 215 -2.88 -0.14 15.73
N ILE A 216 -1.90 -0.01 16.64
CA ILE A 216 -1.14 -1.17 17.13
C ILE A 216 -1.92 -1.95 18.19
N GLY A 217 -1.45 -3.14 18.55
CA GLY A 217 -2.14 -4.03 19.48
C GLY A 217 -3.18 -4.92 18.79
N THR A 218 -4.17 -5.47 19.49
CA THR A 218 -4.48 -5.26 20.91
C THR A 218 -3.40 -5.82 21.84
N ILE A 219 -2.88 -4.96 22.71
CA ILE A 219 -1.91 -5.33 23.74
C ILE A 219 -2.59 -5.71 25.05
N THR A 220 -1.87 -6.47 25.88
CA THR A 220 -2.27 -6.83 27.25
C THR A 220 -1.11 -6.54 28.20
N PRO A 221 -1.34 -6.35 29.51
CA PRO A 221 -0.27 -6.07 30.47
C PRO A 221 0.88 -7.07 30.38
N LYS A 222 0.58 -8.36 30.54
CA LYS A 222 1.54 -9.45 30.44
C LYS A 222 1.62 -9.98 29.00
N PRO A 223 2.78 -10.48 28.56
CA PRO A 223 2.89 -11.18 27.29
C PRO A 223 2.00 -12.43 27.28
N GLN A 224 1.44 -12.75 26.12
CA GLN A 224 0.72 -14.01 25.94
C GLN A 224 0.89 -14.57 24.53
N LYS A 225 1.02 -15.89 24.43
CA LYS A 225 1.21 -16.60 23.16
C LYS A 225 -0.04 -16.59 22.27
N GLY A 226 -1.22 -16.41 22.86
CA GLY A 226 -2.53 -16.59 22.22
C GLY A 226 -2.99 -18.06 22.19
N ASN A 227 -4.00 -18.37 21.37
CA ASN A 227 -4.49 -19.74 21.18
C ASN A 227 -3.55 -20.55 20.26
N ASP A 228 -3.68 -21.88 20.24
CA ASP A 228 -2.79 -22.76 19.48
C ASP A 228 -2.88 -22.54 17.96
N LYS A 229 -1.76 -22.72 17.25
CA LYS A 229 -1.68 -22.63 15.78
C LYS A 229 -2.08 -23.98 15.14
N PRO A 230 -2.59 -23.98 13.88
CA PRO A 230 -2.92 -22.85 13.03
C PRO A 230 -4.22 -22.16 13.47
N ARG A 231 -4.24 -20.82 13.40
CA ARG A 231 -5.32 -19.98 13.97
C ARG A 231 -5.73 -18.80 13.11
N ILE A 232 -5.19 -18.70 11.90
CA ILE A 232 -5.56 -17.69 10.90
C ILE A 232 -5.72 -18.41 9.57
N PHE A 233 -6.91 -18.35 8.99
CA PHE A 233 -7.22 -18.99 7.72
C PHE A 233 -7.83 -17.95 6.79
N ARG A 234 -7.48 -18.03 5.51
CA ARG A 234 -7.94 -17.11 4.48
C ARG A 234 -8.62 -17.88 3.35
N ASP A 235 -9.65 -17.26 2.80
CA ASP A 235 -10.34 -17.69 1.61
C ASP A 235 -10.15 -16.62 0.54
N VAL A 236 -9.33 -16.92 -0.46
CA VAL A 236 -8.92 -15.96 -1.50
C VAL A 236 -10.09 -15.60 -2.41
N GLU A 237 -10.93 -16.58 -2.75
CA GLU A 237 -12.10 -16.39 -3.61
C GLU A 237 -13.10 -15.39 -3.00
N ASN A 238 -13.43 -15.59 -1.71
CA ASN A 238 -14.33 -14.71 -0.98
C ASN A 238 -13.64 -13.49 -0.36
N LYS A 239 -12.32 -13.30 -0.58
CA LYS A 239 -11.50 -12.24 0.04
C LYS A 239 -11.80 -12.07 1.52
N SER A 240 -11.82 -13.18 2.26
CA SER A 240 -12.25 -13.24 3.65
C SER A 240 -11.25 -14.00 4.51
N ILE A 241 -11.19 -13.67 5.80
CA ILE A 241 -10.24 -14.27 6.76
C ILE A 241 -11.00 -14.62 8.03
N ILE A 242 -10.79 -15.84 8.56
CA ILE A 242 -11.23 -16.23 9.90
C ILE A 242 -10.02 -16.37 10.81
N ASN A 243 -10.11 -15.85 12.04
CA ASN A 243 -9.02 -15.95 13.01
C ASN A 243 -9.48 -16.24 14.44
N ALA A 244 -8.69 -17.05 15.13
CA ALA A 244 -8.85 -17.43 16.53
C ALA A 244 -7.64 -17.03 17.39
N CYS A 245 -6.98 -15.90 17.11
CA CYS A 245 -5.66 -15.58 17.70
C CYS A 245 -5.61 -15.55 19.23
N GLY A 246 -6.63 -14.98 19.90
CA GLY A 246 -6.65 -14.83 21.36
C GLY A 246 -5.59 -13.86 21.90
N PHE A 247 -5.50 -12.65 21.33
CA PHE A 247 -4.57 -11.58 21.77
C PHE A 247 -3.09 -11.99 21.93
N ASN A 248 -2.51 -12.75 21.00
CA ASN A 248 -1.06 -12.99 20.99
C ASN A 248 -0.27 -11.67 20.90
N ASN A 249 0.53 -11.34 21.90
CA ASN A 249 1.34 -10.12 21.96
C ASN A 249 2.51 -10.25 22.97
N ILE A 250 3.51 -9.38 22.85
CA ILE A 250 4.73 -9.41 23.67
C ILE A 250 4.62 -8.65 25.00
N GLY A 251 3.42 -8.24 25.40
CA GLY A 251 3.16 -7.54 26.65
C GLY A 251 3.32 -6.02 26.53
N CYS A 252 2.63 -5.28 27.41
CA CYS A 252 2.53 -3.83 27.33
C CYS A 252 3.89 -3.14 27.48
N ASP A 253 4.76 -3.63 28.37
CA ASP A 253 6.09 -3.06 28.58
C ASP A 253 6.91 -3.05 27.28
N LYS A 254 7.03 -4.20 26.62
CA LYS A 254 7.86 -4.31 25.42
C LYS A 254 7.27 -3.57 24.22
N VAL A 255 5.95 -3.54 24.08
CA VAL A 255 5.30 -2.74 23.04
C VAL A 255 5.46 -1.24 23.30
N THR A 256 5.48 -0.82 24.57
CA THR A 256 5.77 0.58 24.94
C THR A 256 7.19 0.97 24.51
N GLU A 257 8.18 0.11 24.74
CA GLU A 257 9.55 0.35 24.25
C GLU A 257 9.60 0.52 22.72
N ASN A 258 8.91 -0.35 21.98
CA ASN A 258 8.85 -0.26 20.52
C ASN A 258 8.20 1.05 20.05
N LEU A 259 7.11 1.47 20.71
CA LEU A 259 6.43 2.72 20.40
C LEU A 259 7.30 3.93 20.72
N ILE A 260 8.04 3.92 21.84
CA ILE A 260 9.03 4.95 22.16
C ILE A 260 10.10 5.04 21.07
N SER A 261 10.65 3.91 20.63
CA SER A 261 11.63 3.88 19.53
C SER A 261 11.04 4.46 18.24
N PHE A 262 9.79 4.17 17.91
CA PHE A 262 9.11 4.79 16.77
C PHE A 262 8.95 6.30 16.94
N ARG A 263 8.53 6.79 18.11
CA ARG A 263 8.35 8.23 18.36
C ARG A 263 9.63 9.02 18.20
N LYS A 264 10.77 8.46 18.63
CA LYS A 264 12.10 9.06 18.37
C LYS A 264 12.40 9.15 16.87
N LYS A 265 12.18 8.07 16.12
CA LYS A 265 12.34 8.10 14.65
C LYS A 265 11.41 9.13 13.99
N GLN A 266 10.19 9.28 14.50
CA GLN A 266 9.20 10.21 13.95
C GLN A 266 9.62 11.67 14.11
N GLU A 267 10.41 12.01 15.14
CA GLU A 267 10.97 13.36 15.32
C GLU A 267 12.01 13.70 14.24
N GLU A 268 12.74 12.70 13.75
CA GLU A 268 13.80 12.86 12.75
C GLU A 268 13.28 12.72 11.30
N ASP A 269 12.32 11.82 11.09
CA ASP A 269 11.82 11.47 9.76
C ASP A 269 10.62 12.34 9.34
N LYS A 270 10.88 13.26 8.40
CA LYS A 270 9.87 14.18 7.86
C LYS A 270 8.66 13.45 7.26
N LEU A 271 8.85 12.26 6.69
CA LEU A 271 7.74 11.48 6.13
C LEU A 271 6.75 11.06 7.23
N LEU A 272 7.20 10.88 8.46
CA LEU A 272 6.37 10.38 9.57
C LEU A 272 5.74 11.49 10.42
N SER A 273 6.16 12.74 10.25
CA SER A 273 5.85 13.88 11.12
C SER A 273 4.37 14.09 11.48
N LYS A 274 3.44 13.80 10.55
CA LYS A 274 1.98 13.99 10.74
C LYS A 274 1.20 12.70 10.95
N HIS A 275 1.88 11.55 10.96
CA HIS A 275 1.22 10.25 11.05
C HIS A 275 0.74 9.96 12.47
N ILE A 276 -0.42 9.32 12.58
CA ILE A 276 -1.09 9.06 13.86
C ILE A 276 -0.89 7.59 14.25
N VAL A 277 -0.58 7.33 15.53
CA VAL A 277 -0.51 5.97 16.09
C VAL A 277 -1.48 5.83 17.25
N GLY A 278 -2.49 4.99 17.04
CA GLY A 278 -3.39 4.53 18.09
C GLY A 278 -2.91 3.25 18.74
N VAL A 279 -3.35 3.01 19.97
CA VAL A 279 -3.02 1.79 20.71
C VAL A 279 -4.32 1.10 21.14
N SER A 280 -4.55 -0.10 20.61
CA SER A 280 -5.61 -0.96 21.11
C SER A 280 -5.18 -1.68 22.39
N ILE A 281 -5.99 -1.60 23.44
CA ILE A 281 -5.74 -2.23 24.74
C ILE A 281 -6.86 -3.20 25.10
N GLY A 282 -6.50 -4.29 25.78
CA GLY A 282 -7.42 -5.32 26.25
C GLY A 282 -6.88 -6.03 27.49
N LYS A 283 -7.57 -7.08 27.93
CA LYS A 283 -7.18 -7.89 29.09
C LYS A 283 -6.45 -9.17 28.72
N ASN A 284 -5.56 -9.61 29.60
CA ASN A 284 -5.02 -10.96 29.57
C ASN A 284 -6.13 -12.00 29.74
N LYS A 285 -5.93 -13.20 29.15
CA LYS A 285 -6.94 -14.28 29.11
C LYS A 285 -7.48 -14.64 30.50
N TYR A 286 -6.59 -14.74 31.49
CA TYR A 286 -6.90 -15.20 32.86
C TYR A 286 -7.14 -14.07 33.85
N THR A 287 -7.16 -12.80 33.42
CA THR A 287 -7.54 -11.69 34.30
C THR A 287 -9.05 -11.68 34.50
N GLU A 288 -9.49 -11.69 35.76
CA GLU A 288 -10.91 -11.58 36.12
C GLU A 288 -11.43 -10.15 35.87
N ASN A 289 -10.77 -9.16 36.44
CA ASN A 289 -11.15 -7.75 36.32
C ASN A 289 -10.42 -7.05 35.16
N ILE A 290 -11.15 -6.74 34.08
CA ILE A 290 -10.62 -6.01 32.93
C ILE A 290 -10.01 -4.65 33.29
N VAL A 291 -10.57 -3.98 34.31
CA VAL A 291 -10.20 -2.61 34.69
C VAL A 291 -8.73 -2.52 35.12
N ASP A 292 -8.23 -3.51 35.85
CA ASP A 292 -6.84 -3.53 36.34
C ASP A 292 -5.84 -3.65 35.18
N ASP A 293 -6.17 -4.45 34.17
CA ASP A 293 -5.34 -4.60 32.98
C ASP A 293 -5.33 -3.34 32.12
N LEU A 294 -6.49 -2.69 31.98
CA LEU A 294 -6.60 -1.43 31.27
C LEU A 294 -5.80 -0.33 31.98
N LYS A 295 -5.90 -0.25 33.32
CA LYS A 295 -5.14 0.69 34.16
C LYS A 295 -3.64 0.57 33.91
N TYR A 296 -3.11 -0.65 34.02
CA TYR A 296 -1.69 -0.92 33.81
C TYR A 296 -1.25 -0.49 32.41
N SER A 297 -2.03 -0.86 31.39
CA SER A 297 -1.71 -0.54 29.99
C SER A 297 -1.70 0.96 29.74
N ILE A 298 -2.69 1.69 30.27
CA ILE A 298 -2.80 3.15 30.15
C ILE A 298 -1.60 3.84 30.81
N TYR A 299 -1.28 3.46 32.05
CA TYR A 299 -0.16 4.02 32.79
C TYR A 299 1.16 3.90 32.02
N LYS A 300 1.37 2.76 31.35
CA LYS A 300 2.60 2.49 30.59
C LYS A 300 2.66 3.21 29.24
N ILE A 301 1.58 3.17 28.46
CA ILE A 301 1.67 3.50 27.03
C ILE A 301 0.96 4.79 26.61
N ALA A 302 0.04 5.34 27.43
CA ALA A 302 -0.82 6.45 27.02
C ALA A 302 -0.04 7.71 26.60
N ARG A 303 1.11 7.96 27.24
CA ARG A 303 2.01 9.09 26.94
C ARG A 303 2.47 9.13 25.47
N TYR A 304 2.51 7.98 24.81
CA TYR A 304 3.05 7.81 23.46
C TYR A 304 1.96 7.55 22.41
N ALA A 305 0.70 7.41 22.82
CA ALA A 305 -0.42 7.13 21.93
C ALA A 305 -1.11 8.43 21.51
N ASP A 306 -1.56 8.54 20.26
CA ASP A 306 -2.44 9.63 19.84
C ASP A 306 -3.91 9.34 20.19
N TYR A 307 -4.26 8.05 20.27
CA TYR A 307 -5.53 7.59 20.81
C TYR A 307 -5.42 6.20 21.43
N ILE A 308 -6.31 5.89 22.36
CA ILE A 308 -6.50 4.59 22.99
C ILE A 308 -7.79 3.96 22.47
N ALA A 309 -7.72 2.72 22.01
CA ALA A 309 -8.88 1.94 21.58
C ALA A 309 -9.16 0.80 22.57
N ILE A 310 -10.25 0.94 23.33
CA ILE A 310 -10.72 -0.09 24.28
C ILE A 310 -11.33 -1.24 23.47
N ASN A 311 -10.70 -2.41 23.50
CA ASN A 311 -11.20 -3.59 22.80
C ASN A 311 -12.08 -4.46 23.70
N VAL A 312 -13.39 -4.30 23.56
CA VAL A 312 -14.42 -5.13 24.21
C VAL A 312 -15.10 -6.10 23.24
N SER A 313 -14.52 -6.35 22.07
CA SER A 313 -15.23 -6.99 20.94
C SER A 313 -14.56 -8.23 20.34
N SER A 314 -13.38 -8.63 20.83
CA SER A 314 -12.72 -9.87 20.38
C SER A 314 -13.59 -11.10 20.67
N PRO A 315 -13.91 -11.95 19.67
CA PRO A 315 -14.58 -13.23 19.90
C PRO A 315 -13.65 -14.30 20.47
N ASN A 316 -12.34 -14.03 20.50
CA ASN A 316 -11.32 -15.05 20.78
C ASN A 316 -10.82 -15.03 22.23
N THR A 317 -11.40 -14.15 23.05
CA THR A 317 -11.15 -14.06 24.50
C THR A 317 -12.50 -14.29 25.20
N PRO A 318 -12.70 -15.44 25.87
CA PRO A 318 -13.98 -15.76 26.49
C PRO A 318 -14.48 -14.66 27.44
N GLY A 319 -15.79 -14.37 27.38
CA GLY A 319 -16.46 -13.36 28.20
C GLY A 319 -16.10 -11.90 27.88
N LEU A 320 -15.21 -11.63 26.91
CA LEU A 320 -14.82 -10.25 26.63
C LEU A 320 -15.97 -9.42 26.04
N ARG A 321 -16.77 -10.02 25.15
CA ARG A 321 -17.91 -9.36 24.50
C ARG A 321 -19.03 -8.98 25.46
N ASP A 322 -19.11 -9.64 26.61
CA ASP A 322 -20.09 -9.34 27.67
C ASP A 322 -19.83 -7.98 28.32
N ASN A 323 -18.62 -7.40 28.14
CA ASN A 323 -18.30 -6.05 28.57
C ASN A 323 -18.93 -4.96 27.69
N GLN A 324 -19.64 -5.34 26.61
CA GLN A 324 -20.48 -4.42 25.84
C GLN A 324 -21.85 -4.19 26.48
N GLU A 325 -22.21 -4.95 27.53
CA GLU A 325 -23.37 -4.65 28.37
C GLU A 325 -23.24 -3.22 28.94
N SER A 326 -24.36 -2.51 28.97
CA SER A 326 -24.42 -1.05 29.16
C SER A 326 -23.74 -0.56 30.44
N ASN A 327 -23.98 -1.21 31.59
CA ASN A 327 -23.39 -0.79 32.85
C ASN A 327 -21.89 -1.08 32.91
N LYS A 328 -21.48 -2.28 32.48
CA LYS A 328 -20.05 -2.64 32.39
C LYS A 328 -19.29 -1.71 31.47
N LEU A 329 -19.84 -1.44 30.28
CA LEU A 329 -19.22 -0.57 29.28
C LEU A 329 -19.08 0.87 29.79
N LYS A 330 -20.13 1.41 30.42
CA LYS A 330 -20.12 2.75 31.02
C LYS A 330 -19.00 2.89 32.04
N ASN A 331 -18.88 1.92 32.94
CA ASN A 331 -17.84 1.92 33.98
C ASN A 331 -16.43 1.82 33.38
N ILE A 332 -16.23 0.97 32.37
CA ILE A 332 -14.94 0.83 31.68
C ILE A 332 -14.54 2.16 31.00
N ILE A 333 -15.44 2.80 30.26
CA ILE A 333 -15.13 4.05 29.56
C ILE A 333 -14.79 5.16 30.55
N LEU A 334 -15.61 5.35 31.58
CA LEU A 334 -15.37 6.37 32.60
C LEU A 334 -14.03 6.14 33.31
N PHE A 335 -13.72 4.90 33.66
CA PHE A 335 -12.46 4.54 34.28
C PHE A 335 -11.26 4.88 33.38
N VAL A 336 -11.28 4.47 32.12
CA VAL A 336 -10.18 4.76 31.17
C VAL A 336 -9.96 6.27 31.02
N LYS A 337 -11.04 7.05 30.90
CA LYS A 337 -10.96 8.51 30.82
C LYS A 337 -10.38 9.12 32.10
N GLN A 338 -10.78 8.62 33.27
CA GLN A 338 -10.25 9.06 34.56
C GLN A 338 -8.74 8.78 34.68
N GLU A 339 -8.28 7.59 34.31
CA GLU A 339 -6.85 7.26 34.39
C GLU A 339 -5.99 8.11 33.44
N ILE A 340 -6.47 8.39 32.23
CA ILE A 340 -5.77 9.31 31.30
C ILE A 340 -5.73 10.74 31.86
N ASN A 341 -6.82 11.22 32.47
CA ASN A 341 -6.85 12.54 33.11
C ASN A 341 -5.88 12.64 34.30
N LYS A 342 -5.77 11.59 35.13
CA LYS A 342 -4.78 11.56 36.22
C LYS A 342 -3.34 11.65 35.70
N ILE A 343 -3.05 11.01 34.57
CA ILE A 343 -1.73 11.10 33.92
C ILE A 343 -1.46 12.54 33.47
N GLU A 344 -2.43 13.21 32.83
CA GLU A 344 -2.33 14.63 32.46
C GLU A 344 -2.06 15.52 33.70
N GLU A 345 -2.85 15.36 34.76
CA GLU A 345 -2.72 16.15 35.99
C GLU A 345 -1.36 15.95 36.68
N SER A 346 -0.81 14.73 36.62
CA SER A 346 0.50 14.40 37.18
C SER A 346 1.69 14.87 36.33
N GLY A 347 1.49 14.99 35.02
CA GLY A 347 2.51 15.43 34.07
C GLY A 347 2.45 16.95 33.94
N HIS A 348 3.09 17.70 34.85
CA HIS A 348 3.17 19.16 34.82
C HIS A 348 3.20 19.71 33.37
N ASN A 349 2.13 20.44 32.98
CA ASN A 349 1.75 21.08 31.70
C ASN A 349 2.87 21.56 30.72
N GLY A 350 3.89 20.77 30.47
CA GLY A 350 4.97 21.06 29.54
C GLY A 350 4.64 20.48 28.17
N GLU A 351 4.95 21.24 27.11
CA GLU A 351 4.78 20.84 25.70
C GLU A 351 5.44 19.50 25.32
N ASN A 352 6.32 18.98 26.19
CA ASN A 352 7.10 17.75 26.01
C ASN A 352 6.58 16.53 26.81
N PHE A 353 5.50 16.66 27.58
CA PHE A 353 4.97 15.52 28.33
C PHE A 353 4.36 14.48 27.38
N TRP A 354 3.43 14.88 26.52
CA TRP A 354 2.82 13.98 25.53
C TRP A 354 3.77 13.75 24.34
N MET A 355 4.46 12.62 24.38
CA MET A 355 5.44 12.20 23.35
C MET A 355 4.73 11.48 22.19
N ASN A 356 3.71 12.11 21.64
CA ASN A 356 2.92 11.62 20.51
C ASN A 356 2.87 12.68 19.39
N THR A 357 2.07 12.46 18.34
CA THR A 357 1.95 13.38 17.21
C THR A 357 1.13 14.62 17.59
N THR A 358 0.08 14.44 18.40
CA THR A 358 -0.84 15.53 18.77
C THR A 358 -0.31 16.48 19.83
N LYS A 359 0.72 16.08 20.58
CA LYS A 359 1.25 16.76 21.78
C LYS A 359 0.17 17.01 22.84
N LYS A 360 -0.82 16.13 22.91
CA LYS A 360 -1.97 16.18 23.84
C LYS A 360 -2.27 14.78 24.39
N LYS A 361 -3.05 14.68 25.47
CA LYS A 361 -3.56 13.36 25.91
C LYS A 361 -4.27 12.61 24.78
N PRO A 362 -4.15 11.27 24.76
CA PRO A 362 -4.83 10.47 23.75
C PRO A 362 -6.35 10.59 23.85
N LEU A 363 -7.00 10.62 22.69
CA LEU A 363 -8.46 10.41 22.62
C LEU A 363 -8.82 8.96 23.00
N VAL A 364 -10.04 8.74 23.48
CA VAL A 364 -10.55 7.41 23.86
C VAL A 364 -11.62 6.94 22.88
N PHE A 365 -11.36 5.80 22.26
CA PHE A 365 -12.27 5.09 21.37
C PHE A 365 -12.67 3.74 21.98
N VAL A 366 -13.86 3.25 21.60
CA VAL A 366 -14.27 1.87 21.87
C VAL A 366 -14.45 1.12 20.55
N LYS A 367 -13.96 -0.13 20.49
CA LYS A 367 -14.16 -1.00 19.32
C LYS A 367 -15.27 -2.00 19.58
N LEU A 368 -16.34 -1.93 18.78
CA LEU A 368 -17.56 -2.71 18.97
C LEU A 368 -17.60 -3.96 18.08
N ALA A 369 -18.29 -5.00 18.56
CA ALA A 369 -18.59 -6.19 17.78
C ALA A 369 -19.79 -5.91 16.85
N PRO A 370 -19.84 -6.52 15.66
CA PRO A 370 -20.99 -6.40 14.76
C PRO A 370 -22.19 -7.25 15.19
N ASP A 371 -21.97 -8.24 16.05
CA ASP A 371 -22.95 -9.25 16.46
C ASP A 371 -23.75 -8.73 17.67
N LEU A 372 -24.60 -7.74 17.44
CA LEU A 372 -25.42 -7.08 18.45
C LEU A 372 -26.87 -6.96 17.99
N GLU A 373 -27.81 -7.20 18.90
CA GLU A 373 -29.22 -6.93 18.66
C GLU A 373 -29.51 -5.43 18.61
N ASN A 374 -30.64 -5.06 17.99
CA ASN A 374 -31.01 -3.66 17.86
C ASN A 374 -31.23 -2.95 19.22
N SER A 375 -31.73 -3.68 20.22
CA SER A 375 -31.90 -3.17 21.59
C SER A 375 -30.55 -2.86 22.24
N GLU A 376 -29.55 -3.73 22.06
CA GLU A 376 -28.19 -3.57 22.57
C GLU A 376 -27.50 -2.38 21.91
N LYS A 377 -27.61 -2.24 20.58
CA LYS A 377 -27.06 -1.09 19.83
C LYS A 377 -27.53 0.24 20.40
N LYS A 378 -28.84 0.39 20.67
CA LYS A 378 -29.41 1.61 21.25
C LYS A 378 -28.89 1.89 22.66
N LYS A 379 -28.84 0.87 23.51
CA LYS A 379 -28.32 1.03 24.87
C LYS A 379 -26.83 1.40 24.88
N ILE A 380 -26.03 0.77 24.02
CA ILE A 380 -24.61 1.11 23.82
C ILE A 380 -24.50 2.56 23.35
N ALA A 381 -25.26 2.97 22.33
CA ALA A 381 -25.24 4.35 21.84
C ALA A 381 -25.53 5.38 22.94
N GLN A 382 -26.52 5.10 23.80
CA GLN A 382 -26.81 5.95 24.96
C GLN A 382 -25.62 6.04 25.93
N VAL A 383 -24.96 4.91 26.22
CA VAL A 383 -23.74 4.89 27.06
C VAL A 383 -22.61 5.73 26.43
N LEU A 384 -22.42 5.65 25.12
CA LEU A 384 -21.39 6.43 24.43
C LEU A 384 -21.66 7.95 24.54
N LEU A 385 -22.93 8.35 24.41
CA LEU A 385 -23.36 9.74 24.62
C LEU A 385 -23.15 10.18 26.07
N ASP A 386 -23.66 9.41 27.04
CA ASP A 386 -23.54 9.71 28.48
C ASP A 386 -22.10 9.87 28.96
N THR A 387 -21.19 9.06 28.42
CA THR A 387 -19.77 9.05 28.82
C THR A 387 -18.95 10.11 28.07
N GLY A 388 -19.51 10.71 27.02
CA GLY A 388 -18.83 11.65 26.15
C GLY A 388 -17.56 11.06 25.53
N ILE A 389 -17.62 9.79 25.10
CA ILE A 389 -16.48 9.12 24.46
C ILE A 389 -16.03 9.89 23.21
N ASP A 390 -14.75 9.80 22.83
CA ASP A 390 -14.22 10.61 21.72
C ASP A 390 -14.57 10.06 20.34
N GLY A 391 -14.85 8.76 20.26
CA GLY A 391 -15.37 8.10 19.07
C GLY A 391 -15.57 6.60 19.26
N MET A 392 -15.98 5.93 18.19
CA MET A 392 -16.13 4.47 18.16
C MET A 392 -15.55 3.87 16.88
N ILE A 393 -15.02 2.66 16.99
CA ILE A 393 -14.48 1.88 15.87
C ILE A 393 -15.50 0.79 15.54
N ILE A 394 -16.05 0.85 14.33
CA ILE A 394 -17.11 -0.04 13.85
C ILE A 394 -16.63 -0.74 12.58
N SER A 395 -16.34 -2.04 12.58
CA SER A 395 -16.50 -3.00 13.67
C SER A 395 -15.32 -3.97 13.78
N ASN A 396 -15.32 -4.77 14.84
CA ASN A 396 -14.52 -5.98 14.92
C ASN A 396 -15.09 -7.07 13.98
N THR A 397 -14.45 -8.23 14.02
CA THR A 397 -14.87 -9.46 13.33
C THR A 397 -16.22 -9.99 13.81
N THR A 398 -16.92 -10.73 12.94
CA THR A 398 -18.23 -11.34 13.21
C THR A 398 -18.11 -12.82 13.49
N ILE A 399 -18.99 -13.36 14.34
CA ILE A 399 -19.16 -14.81 14.54
C ILE A 399 -20.36 -15.37 13.76
N ASN A 400 -21.11 -14.51 13.05
CA ASN A 400 -22.21 -14.96 12.21
C ASN A 400 -21.66 -15.85 11.08
N LYS A 401 -22.43 -16.89 10.73
CA LYS A 401 -22.09 -17.74 9.57
C LYS A 401 -22.16 -16.89 8.30
N MET A 402 -21.09 -16.95 7.50
CA MET A 402 -20.91 -16.14 6.28
C MET A 402 -20.89 -16.97 4.99
N ASP A 403 -21.32 -18.23 5.07
CA ASP A 403 -21.39 -19.19 3.95
C ASP A 403 -20.08 -19.29 3.15
N ILE A 404 -18.98 -19.54 3.87
CA ILE A 404 -17.65 -19.79 3.29
C ILE A 404 -17.28 -21.24 3.62
N LYS A 405 -17.33 -22.12 2.62
CA LYS A 405 -17.10 -23.57 2.79
C LYS A 405 -15.78 -23.90 3.49
N SER A 406 -14.71 -23.18 3.15
CA SER A 406 -13.37 -23.39 3.74
C SER A 406 -13.27 -23.03 5.22
N PHE A 407 -14.29 -22.38 5.81
CA PHE A 407 -14.32 -21.95 7.20
C PHE A 407 -15.28 -22.77 8.08
N GLU A 408 -16.00 -23.75 7.54
CA GLU A 408 -17.05 -24.48 8.28
C GLU A 408 -16.53 -25.21 9.53
N ASP A 409 -15.30 -25.71 9.49
CA ASP A 409 -14.63 -26.40 10.60
C ASP A 409 -13.74 -25.47 11.45
N LYS A 410 -13.69 -24.17 11.12
CA LYS A 410 -12.82 -23.19 11.77
C LYS A 410 -13.58 -22.41 12.84
N LYS A 411 -12.86 -22.07 13.91
CA LYS A 411 -13.38 -21.22 14.99
C LYS A 411 -12.83 -19.80 14.86
N GLY A 412 -13.54 -18.85 15.46
CA GLY A 412 -13.11 -17.47 15.60
C GLY A 412 -13.95 -16.49 14.79
N GLY A 413 -13.42 -15.28 14.62
CA GLY A 413 -14.14 -14.19 13.95
C GLY A 413 -13.78 -14.07 12.48
N VAL A 414 -14.82 -13.87 11.64
CA VAL A 414 -14.70 -13.63 10.20
C VAL A 414 -14.51 -12.13 9.90
N SER A 415 -13.66 -11.84 8.93
CA SER A 415 -13.32 -10.52 8.41
C SER A 415 -13.21 -10.55 6.88
N GLY A 416 -13.00 -9.39 6.26
CA GLY A 416 -12.88 -9.25 4.81
C GLY A 416 -14.20 -8.97 4.13
N LYS A 417 -14.30 -9.29 2.83
CA LYS A 417 -15.40 -8.85 1.95
C LYS A 417 -16.79 -9.21 2.51
N LYS A 418 -16.95 -10.41 3.07
CA LYS A 418 -18.24 -10.88 3.63
C LYS A 418 -18.72 -10.10 4.86
N LEU A 419 -17.82 -9.40 5.55
CA LEU A 419 -18.17 -8.53 6.68
C LEU A 419 -18.67 -7.14 6.24
N LYS A 420 -18.49 -6.77 4.96
CA LYS A 420 -18.71 -5.39 4.49
C LYS A 420 -20.08 -4.86 4.88
N ASP A 421 -21.13 -5.53 4.45
CA ASP A 421 -22.50 -5.02 4.57
C ASP A 421 -22.96 -4.96 6.03
N LEU A 422 -22.63 -5.99 6.83
CA LEU A 422 -22.91 -6.01 8.26
C LEU A 422 -22.22 -4.84 8.99
N SER A 423 -20.96 -4.58 8.68
CA SER A 423 -20.22 -3.43 9.23
C SER A 423 -20.81 -2.09 8.75
N THR A 424 -21.20 -1.96 7.47
CA THR A 424 -21.80 -0.70 6.96
C THR A 424 -23.14 -0.42 7.65
N ASN A 425 -23.95 -1.45 7.83
CA ASN A 425 -25.24 -1.33 8.52
C ASN A 425 -25.05 -0.95 9.99
N LEU A 426 -24.06 -1.52 10.69
CA LEU A 426 -23.79 -1.10 12.06
C LEU A 426 -23.28 0.35 12.15
N ILE A 427 -22.47 0.83 11.20
CA ILE A 427 -22.06 2.24 11.14
C ILE A 427 -23.31 3.12 11.01
N SER A 428 -24.18 2.79 10.06
CA SER A 428 -25.44 3.49 9.82
C SER A 428 -26.32 3.56 11.07
N ASP A 429 -26.53 2.42 11.74
CA ASP A 429 -27.33 2.33 12.96
C ASP A 429 -26.74 3.19 14.09
N MET A 430 -25.45 3.03 14.37
CA MET A 430 -24.79 3.74 15.47
C MET A 430 -24.67 5.24 15.20
N TYR A 431 -24.48 5.65 13.94
CA TYR A 431 -24.49 7.05 13.56
C TYR A 431 -25.85 7.71 13.82
N ILE A 432 -26.94 7.01 13.53
CA ILE A 432 -28.31 7.46 13.85
C ILE A 432 -28.54 7.46 15.36
N TYR A 433 -28.23 6.38 16.07
CA TYR A 433 -28.51 6.24 17.50
C TYR A 433 -27.68 7.17 18.39
N THR A 434 -26.50 7.58 17.93
CA THR A 434 -25.69 8.61 18.60
C THR A 434 -26.01 10.03 18.12
N ASN A 435 -27.11 10.21 17.36
CA ASN A 435 -27.53 11.49 16.82
C ASN A 435 -26.40 12.24 16.07
N LYS A 436 -25.54 11.51 15.37
CA LYS A 436 -24.38 12.02 14.63
C LYS A 436 -23.30 12.70 15.51
N GLN A 437 -23.38 12.60 16.84
CA GLN A 437 -22.50 13.33 17.75
C GLN A 437 -21.16 12.63 18.02
N ILE A 438 -21.11 11.31 17.87
CA ILE A 438 -19.93 10.51 18.17
C ILE A 438 -19.24 10.10 16.85
N PRO A 439 -18.01 10.57 16.59
CA PRO A 439 -17.25 10.22 15.38
C PRO A 439 -17.01 8.71 15.24
N ILE A 440 -16.99 8.22 14.00
CA ILE A 440 -16.85 6.79 13.68
C ILE A 440 -15.60 6.52 12.86
N ILE A 441 -14.80 5.54 13.29
CA ILE A 441 -13.72 4.91 12.51
C ILE A 441 -14.29 3.61 11.90
N ALA A 442 -14.35 3.52 10.58
CA ALA A 442 -14.86 2.34 9.88
C ALA A 442 -13.83 1.22 9.81
N SER A 443 -14.26 -0.02 10.02
CA SER A 443 -13.48 -1.24 9.82
C SER A 443 -14.40 -2.39 9.40
N GLY A 444 -13.96 -3.20 8.44
CA GLY A 444 -14.70 -4.37 7.95
C GLY A 444 -15.07 -4.30 6.47
N GLY A 445 -14.43 -5.16 5.67
CA GLY A 445 -14.76 -5.37 4.27
C GLY A 445 -14.44 -4.24 3.30
N ILE A 446 -13.57 -3.30 3.68
CA ILE A 446 -13.14 -2.18 2.83
C ILE A 446 -11.97 -2.66 1.95
N LEU A 447 -12.21 -2.83 0.64
CA LEU A 447 -11.21 -3.30 -0.32
C LEU A 447 -10.95 -2.33 -1.46
N THR A 448 -11.89 -1.41 -1.72
CA THR A 448 -11.84 -0.45 -2.82
C THR A 448 -12.21 0.96 -2.35
N GLY A 449 -11.92 1.97 -3.17
CA GLY A 449 -12.31 3.36 -2.89
C GLY A 449 -13.84 3.54 -2.80
N ALA A 450 -14.60 2.74 -3.56
CA ALA A 450 -16.06 2.73 -3.48
C ALA A 450 -16.57 2.17 -2.15
N ASP A 451 -15.98 1.08 -1.65
CA ASP A 451 -16.32 0.55 -0.33
C ASP A 451 -16.02 1.58 0.77
N ALA A 452 -14.90 2.30 0.67
CA ALA A 452 -14.55 3.35 1.62
C ALA A 452 -15.56 4.51 1.62
N LEU A 453 -15.96 4.95 0.41
CA LEU A 453 -16.99 5.98 0.28
C LEU A 453 -18.34 5.53 0.86
N GLU A 454 -18.72 4.26 0.68
CA GLU A 454 -19.94 3.70 1.27
C GLU A 454 -19.92 3.80 2.81
N LYS A 455 -18.77 3.52 3.44
CA LYS A 455 -18.60 3.67 4.91
C LYS A 455 -18.69 5.13 5.36
N ILE A 456 -18.09 6.04 4.58
CA ILE A 456 -18.10 7.47 4.88
C ILE A 456 -19.52 8.03 4.74
N GLU A 457 -20.21 7.73 3.64
CA GLU A 457 -21.61 8.10 3.42
C GLU A 457 -22.54 7.52 4.50
N ALA A 458 -22.22 6.35 5.05
CA ALA A 458 -22.95 5.76 6.18
C ALA A 458 -22.71 6.46 7.53
N GLY A 459 -21.64 7.25 7.67
CA GLY A 459 -21.36 8.05 8.88
C GLY A 459 -19.93 8.03 9.39
N ALA A 460 -19.01 7.29 8.74
CA ALA A 460 -17.62 7.24 9.17
C ALA A 460 -16.80 8.47 8.75
N SER A 461 -15.84 8.87 9.59
CA SER A 461 -14.90 9.95 9.30
C SER A 461 -13.59 9.45 8.68
N VAL A 462 -13.15 8.23 9.04
CA VAL A 462 -11.94 7.57 8.52
C VAL A 462 -12.14 6.06 8.44
N CYS A 463 -11.27 5.38 7.70
CA CYS A 463 -11.33 3.95 7.40
C CYS A 463 -10.06 3.20 7.84
N GLN A 464 -10.22 2.03 8.43
CA GLN A 464 -9.16 1.09 8.79
C GLN A 464 -9.17 -0.12 7.86
N LEU A 465 -8.01 -0.46 7.31
CA LEU A 465 -7.80 -1.61 6.44
C LEU A 465 -7.06 -2.73 7.19
N TYR A 466 -7.45 -3.97 6.89
CA TYR A 466 -6.71 -5.18 7.30
C TYR A 466 -6.72 -6.15 6.13
N SER A 467 -7.88 -6.72 5.81
CA SER A 467 -8.00 -7.73 4.75
C SER A 467 -7.60 -7.17 3.37
N CYS A 468 -7.72 -5.86 3.15
CA CYS A 468 -7.22 -5.20 1.94
C CYS A 468 -5.71 -5.44 1.77
N LEU A 469 -4.90 -5.21 2.80
CA LEU A 469 -3.46 -5.48 2.76
C LEU A 469 -3.14 -6.95 2.49
N VAL A 470 -3.94 -7.85 3.04
CA VAL A 470 -3.75 -9.30 2.84
C VAL A 470 -4.03 -9.72 1.40
N PHE A 471 -5.08 -9.19 0.76
CA PHE A 471 -5.48 -9.63 -0.58
C PHE A 471 -4.97 -8.76 -1.73
N ASN A 472 -4.66 -7.49 -1.47
CA ASN A 472 -4.19 -6.54 -2.46
C ASN A 472 -2.72 -6.16 -2.25
N GLY A 473 -2.08 -6.54 -1.13
CA GLY A 473 -0.66 -6.34 -0.90
C GLY A 473 -0.25 -4.90 -0.59
N VAL A 474 1.03 -4.61 -0.78
CA VAL A 474 1.67 -3.32 -0.45
C VAL A 474 1.08 -2.12 -1.21
N LYS A 475 0.51 -2.32 -2.40
CA LYS A 475 -0.17 -1.26 -3.18
C LYS A 475 -1.50 -0.77 -2.58
N SER A 476 -2.01 -1.43 -1.54
CA SER A 476 -3.36 -1.19 -1.01
C SER A 476 -3.66 0.28 -0.74
N ALA A 477 -2.74 1.00 -0.08
CA ALA A 477 -2.94 2.41 0.27
C ALA A 477 -2.94 3.32 -0.96
N ILE A 478 -1.96 3.18 -1.87
CA ILE A 478 -1.90 3.97 -3.11
C ILE A 478 -3.17 3.77 -3.94
N GLN A 479 -3.53 2.50 -4.15
CA GLN A 479 -4.67 2.14 -4.98
C GLN A 479 -5.97 2.71 -4.40
N ILE A 480 -6.24 2.48 -3.12
CA ILE A 480 -7.51 2.88 -2.51
C ILE A 480 -7.64 4.41 -2.40
N LYS A 481 -6.54 5.14 -2.15
CA LYS A 481 -6.53 6.61 -2.15
C LYS A 481 -6.91 7.16 -3.52
N ARG A 482 -6.31 6.62 -4.58
CA ARG A 482 -6.61 7.02 -5.96
C ARG A 482 -8.06 6.73 -6.33
N GLU A 483 -8.54 5.52 -6.04
CA GLU A 483 -9.94 5.14 -6.29
C GLU A 483 -10.93 6.01 -5.52
N PHE A 484 -10.63 6.31 -4.25
CA PHE A 484 -11.48 7.12 -3.39
C PHE A 484 -11.56 8.58 -3.85
N ASN A 485 -10.43 9.20 -4.22
CA ASN A 485 -10.42 10.54 -4.79
C ASN A 485 -11.27 10.63 -6.07
N ASN A 486 -11.17 9.61 -6.94
CA ASN A 486 -11.99 9.53 -8.13
C ASN A 486 -13.48 9.38 -7.79
N ALA A 487 -13.82 8.56 -6.79
CA ALA A 487 -15.20 8.37 -6.34
C ALA A 487 -15.80 9.66 -5.75
N LEU A 488 -15.03 10.42 -4.95
CA LEU A 488 -15.46 11.74 -4.46
C LEU A 488 -15.79 12.69 -5.60
N TYR A 489 -14.87 12.81 -6.57
CA TYR A 489 -15.04 13.68 -7.73
C TYR A 489 -16.26 13.29 -8.57
N GLN A 490 -16.42 12.00 -8.88
CA GLN A 490 -17.55 11.50 -9.67
C GLN A 490 -18.91 11.71 -8.99
N LYS A 491 -18.95 11.68 -7.65
CA LYS A 491 -20.15 11.96 -6.85
C LYS A 491 -20.43 13.45 -6.66
N GLY A 492 -19.53 14.32 -7.11
CA GLY A 492 -19.69 15.77 -7.01
C GLY A 492 -19.48 16.31 -5.59
N TYR A 493 -18.78 15.58 -4.72
CA TYR A 493 -18.38 16.10 -3.41
C TYR A 493 -17.19 17.07 -3.58
N TYR A 494 -17.24 18.22 -2.91
CA TYR A 494 -16.10 19.15 -2.91
C TYR A 494 -14.93 18.59 -2.09
N ASN A 495 -15.22 17.92 -0.98
CA ASN A 495 -14.23 17.22 -0.15
C ASN A 495 -14.87 16.05 0.62
N LEU A 496 -14.05 15.24 1.27
CA LEU A 496 -14.49 14.09 2.07
C LEU A 496 -15.52 14.47 3.15
N ARG A 497 -15.33 15.61 3.85
CA ARG A 497 -16.19 16.00 4.97
C ARG A 497 -17.65 16.18 4.54
N GLU A 498 -17.90 16.61 3.31
CA GLU A 498 -19.26 16.71 2.76
C GLU A 498 -19.95 15.37 2.55
N ALA A 499 -19.18 14.30 2.38
CA ALA A 499 -19.69 12.95 2.20
C ALA A 499 -20.05 12.27 3.52
N ILE A 500 -19.47 12.69 4.65
CA ILE A 500 -19.69 12.04 5.96
C ILE A 500 -21.19 12.03 6.31
N GLY A 501 -21.75 10.84 6.45
CA GLY A 501 -23.16 10.64 6.82
C GLY A 501 -24.17 11.07 5.76
N LYS A 502 -23.75 11.33 4.51
CA LYS A 502 -24.63 11.84 3.44
C LYS A 502 -25.83 10.93 3.17
N LYS A 503 -25.70 9.61 3.38
CA LYS A 503 -26.81 8.63 3.28
C LYS A 503 -28.02 9.02 4.14
N HIS A 504 -27.81 9.78 5.21
CA HIS A 504 -28.82 10.13 6.21
C HIS A 504 -29.40 11.54 6.07
N ASN A 505 -28.94 12.34 5.10
CA ASN A 505 -29.38 13.73 4.97
C ASN A 505 -30.72 13.88 4.23
N ASN A 506 -31.14 12.88 3.45
CA ASN A 506 -32.41 12.89 2.71
C ASN A 506 -33.63 12.41 3.53
N ALA A 507 -33.45 12.00 4.78
CA ALA A 507 -34.57 11.53 5.62
C ALA A 507 -35.49 12.66 6.15
N LYS A 508 -35.14 13.94 5.91
CA LYS A 508 -35.98 15.10 6.29
C LYS A 508 -36.86 15.65 5.17
N SER A 509 -36.69 15.24 3.90
CA SER A 509 -37.49 15.73 2.77
C SER A 509 -38.74 14.91 2.47
N LEU A 510 -39.07 13.89 3.27
CA LEU A 510 -40.29 13.07 3.16
C LEU A 510 -41.33 13.37 4.25
N LYS A 511 -41.20 14.50 4.94
CA LYS A 511 -42.22 15.07 5.83
C LYS A 511 -42.44 16.55 5.47
N VAL A 512 -43.10 16.78 4.35
CA VAL A 512 -43.84 18.03 4.07
C VAL A 512 -45.19 17.63 3.51
#